data_AF-E7QML8-F1
#
_entry.id   AF-E7QML8-F1
#
_cell.length_a   1.000
_cell.length_b   1.000
_cell.length_c   1.000
_cell.angle_alpha   90.00
_cell.angle_beta   90.00
_cell.angle_gamma   90.00
#
_symmetry.space_group_name_H-M   'P 1'
#
loop_
_entity.id
_entity.type
_entity.pdbx_description
1 polymer ?
#
loop_
_entity_poly.entity_id
_entity_poly.type
_entity_poly.pdbx_seq_one_letter_code
_entity_poly.pdbx_strand_id
1 'polypeptide(L)'
;MKLTMQSPLEITETEPYWLRSRNVSDSPKIGGDDYFSEHDVTRPEDVESDDLPPADSEAVRKIDREALERKKTIGKWQVTGSGDRIEQLWPELLADAEEGIIWAVKAMTAFGYEELPMYDEYILTVYTPNYFERHDVTRVREHLRDEHDVTHELYYKPDIYTAKRIDAGTADEFGLSAPARYVE
;
A
#
# COMPACT_ATOMS: atom_id res chain seq x y z
N MET A 1 5.24 0.51 -26.69
CA MET A 1 4.01 1.14 -27.22
C MET A 1 3.52 1.99 -26.06
N LYS A 2 3.37 3.32 -26.17
CA LYS A 2 2.93 4.13 -25.01
C LYS A 2 1.52 3.66 -24.64
N LEU A 3 1.37 2.94 -23.52
CA LEU A 3 0.07 2.79 -22.89
C LEU A 3 -0.34 4.20 -22.46
N THR A 4 -1.43 4.70 -23.04
CA THR A 4 -2.06 5.92 -22.57
C THR A 4 -2.49 5.70 -21.13
N MET A 5 -1.97 6.52 -20.23
CA MET A 5 -2.38 6.58 -18.84
C MET A 5 -3.91 6.53 -18.76
N GLN A 6 -4.43 5.51 -18.08
CA GLN A 6 -5.86 5.31 -17.90
C GLN A 6 -6.26 5.92 -16.55
N SER A 7 -7.29 6.76 -16.56
CA SER A 7 -7.90 7.27 -15.33
C SER A 7 -8.63 6.12 -14.60
N PRO A 8 -8.50 6.01 -13.26
CA PRO A 8 -9.30 5.07 -12.49
C PRO A 8 -10.79 5.43 -12.46
N LEU A 9 -11.15 6.70 -12.65
CA LEU A 9 -12.53 7.18 -12.62
C LEU A 9 -13.29 6.90 -13.92
N GLU A 10 -12.59 6.69 -15.02
CA GLU A 10 -13.19 6.28 -16.31
C GLU A 10 -13.58 4.79 -16.34
N ILE A 11 -13.19 4.00 -15.34
CA ILE A 11 -13.51 2.57 -15.23
C ILE A 11 -14.78 2.41 -14.41
N THR A 12 -15.94 2.33 -15.10
CA THR A 12 -17.28 2.34 -14.48
C THR A 12 -18.10 1.08 -14.71
N GLU A 13 -17.94 0.36 -15.82
CA GLU A 13 -18.92 -0.69 -16.21
C GLU A 13 -18.40 -2.14 -16.12
N THR A 14 -17.09 -2.36 -15.96
CA THR A 14 -16.51 -3.70 -15.90
C THR A 14 -15.39 -3.78 -14.88
N GLU A 15 -15.21 -4.95 -14.26
CA GLU A 15 -14.02 -5.23 -13.43
C GLU A 15 -12.74 -4.78 -14.13
N PRO A 16 -11.78 -4.17 -13.40
CA PRO A 16 -11.51 -4.42 -11.98
C PRO A 16 -11.92 -3.30 -11.00
N TYR A 17 -12.16 -3.65 -9.73
CA TYR A 17 -12.30 -2.70 -8.60
C TYR A 17 -11.04 -1.85 -8.33
N TRP A 18 -9.89 -2.30 -8.82
CA TRP A 18 -8.58 -1.68 -8.58
C TRP A 18 -7.77 -1.61 -9.87
N LEU A 19 -7.36 -0.40 -10.26
CA LEU A 19 -6.40 -0.16 -11.31
C LEU A 19 -4.99 -0.23 -10.73
N ARG A 20 -4.11 -1.06 -11.32
CA ARG A 20 -2.73 -1.24 -10.85
C ARG A 20 -1.77 -0.48 -11.75
N SER A 21 -0.76 0.15 -11.18
CA SER A 21 0.34 0.81 -11.93
C SER A 21 0.93 -0.09 -13.02
N ARG A 22 1.26 -1.34 -12.70
CA ARG A 22 1.76 -2.34 -13.67
C ARG A 22 0.79 -2.71 -14.81
N ASN A 23 -0.49 -2.36 -14.70
CA ASN A 23 -1.48 -2.62 -15.76
C ASN A 23 -1.52 -1.46 -16.78
N VAL A 24 -0.97 -0.29 -16.44
CA VAL A 24 -1.04 0.93 -17.25
C VAL A 24 0.34 1.48 -17.63
N SER A 25 1.41 0.85 -17.15
CA SER A 25 2.80 1.20 -17.47
C SER A 25 3.64 -0.06 -17.70
N ASP A 26 4.56 0.03 -18.67
CA ASP A 26 5.54 -1.00 -19.01
C ASP A 26 6.87 -0.80 -18.24
N SER A 27 6.97 0.16 -17.31
CA SER A 27 8.21 0.42 -16.59
C SER A 27 8.64 -0.82 -15.77
N PRO A 28 9.87 -1.33 -15.96
CA PRO A 28 10.36 -2.49 -15.21
C PRO A 28 10.61 -2.16 -13.73
N LYS A 29 10.62 -0.88 -13.36
CA LYS A 29 10.82 -0.43 -11.98
C LYS A 29 9.58 -0.66 -11.10
N ILE A 30 8.38 -0.70 -11.68
CA ILE A 30 7.14 -0.94 -10.94
C ILE A 30 7.13 -2.37 -10.42
N GLY A 31 7.20 -2.52 -9.10
CA GLY A 31 7.36 -3.82 -8.46
C GLY A 31 8.71 -4.48 -8.76
N GLY A 32 9.68 -3.71 -9.26
CA GLY A 32 10.95 -4.19 -9.79
C GLY A 32 11.96 -4.55 -8.72
N ASP A 33 12.95 -5.36 -9.11
CA ASP A 33 13.98 -5.88 -8.22
C ASP A 33 15.02 -4.85 -7.79
N ASP A 34 15.24 -3.80 -8.58
CA ASP A 34 16.22 -2.75 -8.27
C ASP A 34 15.84 -1.97 -7.01
N TYR A 35 14.53 -1.87 -6.71
CA TYR A 35 13.99 -1.17 -5.53
C TYR A 35 14.62 -1.67 -4.22
N PHE A 36 14.85 -2.98 -4.10
CA PHE A 36 15.41 -3.58 -2.88
C PHE A 36 16.82 -3.07 -2.60
N SER A 37 17.67 -3.02 -3.63
CA SER A 37 19.03 -2.49 -3.49
C SER A 37 19.07 -0.97 -3.40
N GLU A 38 18.19 -0.27 -4.11
CA GLU A 38 18.17 1.20 -4.15
C GLU A 38 17.74 1.81 -2.80
N HIS A 39 16.80 1.16 -2.11
CA HIS A 39 16.21 1.66 -0.85
C HIS A 39 16.64 0.86 0.39
N ASP A 40 17.63 -0.02 0.26
CA ASP A 40 18.14 -0.87 1.35
C ASP A 40 17.02 -1.66 2.04
N VAL A 41 16.26 -2.41 1.26
CA VAL A 41 15.11 -3.19 1.71
C VAL A 41 15.40 -4.68 1.55
N THR A 42 15.30 -5.44 2.63
CA THR A 42 15.47 -6.89 2.58
C THR A 42 14.36 -7.55 1.78
N ARG A 43 14.73 -8.48 0.89
CA ARG A 43 13.80 -9.24 0.05
C ARG A 43 12.97 -10.20 0.91
N PRO A 44 11.68 -10.44 0.57
CA PRO A 44 10.81 -11.33 1.34
C PRO A 44 11.38 -12.74 1.56
N GLU A 45 12.20 -13.25 0.63
CA GLU A 45 12.86 -14.55 0.73
C GLU A 45 14.03 -14.60 1.71
N ASP A 46 14.62 -13.45 2.03
CA ASP A 46 15.83 -13.29 2.85
C ASP A 46 15.53 -12.73 4.24
N VAL A 47 14.26 -12.39 4.53
CA VAL A 47 13.83 -11.92 5.86
C VAL A 47 13.89 -13.06 6.86
N GLU A 48 14.51 -12.80 8.01
CA GLU A 48 14.68 -13.71 9.12
C GLU A 48 13.97 -13.21 10.39
N SER A 49 14.01 -14.02 11.45
CA SER A 49 13.35 -13.68 12.73
C SER A 49 13.94 -12.46 13.42
N ASP A 50 15.22 -12.17 13.19
CA ASP A 50 15.92 -11.02 13.77
C ASP A 50 15.53 -9.70 13.08
N ASP A 51 14.91 -9.76 11.91
CA ASP A 51 14.44 -8.60 11.14
C ASP A 51 13.03 -8.14 11.56
N LEU A 52 12.37 -8.88 12.47
CA LEU A 52 11.04 -8.50 12.96
C LEU A 52 11.09 -7.13 13.67
N PRO A 53 10.19 -6.19 13.32
CA PRO A 53 10.21 -4.87 13.92
C PRO A 53 9.79 -4.93 15.40
N PRO A 54 10.17 -3.93 16.21
CA PRO A 54 9.61 -3.76 17.54
C PRO A 54 8.08 -3.72 17.49
N ALA A 55 7.44 -4.51 18.34
CA ALA A 55 5.99 -4.62 18.44
C ALA A 55 5.48 -3.97 19.73
N ASP A 56 4.46 -3.12 19.59
CA ASP A 56 3.84 -2.38 20.70
C ASP A 56 2.95 -3.27 21.58
N SER A 57 2.59 -4.46 21.09
CA SER A 57 1.82 -5.46 21.84
C SER A 57 2.20 -6.89 21.43
N GLU A 58 1.88 -7.87 22.27
CA GLU A 58 2.06 -9.29 21.92
C GLU A 58 1.15 -9.72 20.76
N ALA A 59 -0.02 -9.08 20.61
CA ALA A 59 -0.91 -9.30 19.47
C ALA A 59 -0.23 -8.91 18.15
N VAL A 60 0.35 -7.71 18.10
CA VAL A 60 1.14 -7.26 16.94
C VAL A 60 2.31 -8.20 16.68
N ARG A 61 3.09 -8.53 17.73
CA ARG A 61 4.24 -9.45 17.63
C ARG A 61 3.86 -10.80 17.03
N LYS A 62 2.72 -11.35 17.45
CA LYS A 62 2.22 -12.63 16.95
C LYS A 62 1.86 -12.55 15.47
N ILE A 63 1.22 -11.47 15.04
CA ILE A 63 0.86 -11.29 13.63
C ILE A 63 2.12 -11.07 12.77
N ASP A 64 3.11 -10.33 13.26
CA ASP A 64 4.38 -10.11 12.56
C ASP A 64 5.16 -11.43 12.39
N ARG A 65 5.20 -12.29 13.42
CA ARG A 65 5.75 -13.66 13.28
C ARG A 65 4.97 -14.50 12.24
N GLU A 66 3.64 -14.46 12.27
CA GLU A 66 2.80 -15.18 11.29
C GLU A 66 3.02 -14.64 9.86
N ALA A 67 3.29 -13.34 9.71
CA ALA A 67 3.63 -12.72 8.43
C ALA A 67 4.97 -13.25 7.90
N LEU A 68 5.99 -13.33 8.76
CA LEU A 68 7.29 -13.91 8.43
C LEU A 68 7.16 -15.38 8.01
N GLU A 69 6.49 -16.21 8.82
CA GLU A 69 6.26 -17.64 8.53
C GLU A 69 5.57 -17.87 7.18
N ARG A 70 4.74 -16.92 6.75
CA ARG A 70 3.98 -16.99 5.49
C ARG A 70 4.61 -16.18 4.35
N LYS A 71 5.77 -15.57 4.55
CA LYS A 71 6.42 -14.64 3.61
C LYS A 71 5.46 -13.55 3.11
N LYS A 72 4.66 -12.98 4.03
CA LYS A 72 3.68 -11.91 3.79
C LYS A 72 4.18 -10.56 4.30
N THR A 73 5.31 -10.13 3.77
CA THR A 73 6.00 -8.89 4.16
C THR A 73 5.49 -7.66 3.41
N ILE A 74 4.69 -7.81 2.35
CA ILE A 74 4.12 -6.67 1.62
C ILE A 74 3.10 -5.94 2.50
N GLY A 75 3.08 -4.61 2.42
CA GLY A 75 2.01 -3.79 3.00
C GLY A 75 1.78 -2.54 2.17
N LYS A 76 0.91 -1.65 2.67
CA LYS A 76 0.54 -0.43 1.96
C LYS A 76 0.14 0.71 2.89
N TRP A 77 0.49 1.93 2.50
CA TRP A 77 -0.22 3.13 2.95
C TRP A 77 -1.54 3.26 2.20
N GLN A 78 -2.58 3.69 2.90
CA GLN A 78 -3.89 4.00 2.33
C GLN A 78 -4.07 5.53 2.34
N VAL A 79 -4.13 6.12 1.15
CA VAL A 79 -4.42 7.55 0.96
C VAL A 79 -5.89 7.66 0.54
N THR A 80 -6.71 8.34 1.34
CA THR A 80 -8.13 8.54 1.04
C THR A 80 -8.39 9.91 0.46
N GLY A 81 -9.49 10.05 -0.27
CA GLY A 81 -9.99 11.35 -0.70
C GLY A 81 -11.15 11.29 -1.69
N SER A 82 -11.60 12.48 -2.09
CA SER A 82 -12.58 12.63 -3.17
C SER A 82 -12.07 12.08 -4.52
N GLY A 83 -12.99 11.80 -5.45
CA GLY A 83 -12.64 11.41 -6.81
C GLY A 83 -11.66 12.39 -7.47
N ASP A 84 -11.93 13.69 -7.41
CA ASP A 84 -11.05 14.73 -7.97
C ASP A 84 -9.63 14.67 -7.41
N ARG A 85 -9.48 14.39 -6.11
CA ARG A 85 -8.17 14.27 -5.46
C ARG A 85 -7.43 13.02 -5.93
N ILE A 86 -8.12 11.90 -6.08
CA ILE A 86 -7.51 10.66 -6.56
C ILE A 86 -7.14 10.77 -8.05
N GLU A 87 -7.98 11.41 -8.86
CA GLU A 87 -7.69 11.72 -10.26
C GLU A 87 -6.43 12.57 -10.40
N GLN A 88 -6.25 13.55 -9.51
CA GLN A 88 -5.05 14.39 -9.46
C GLN A 88 -3.80 13.59 -9.05
N LEU A 89 -3.87 12.79 -7.98
CA LEU A 89 -2.71 12.10 -7.42
C LEU A 89 -2.27 10.88 -8.23
N TRP A 90 -3.20 10.21 -8.92
CA TRP A 90 -2.91 9.01 -9.70
C TRP A 90 -1.75 9.15 -10.70
N PRO A 91 -1.73 10.15 -11.61
CA PRO A 91 -0.62 10.35 -12.55
C PRO A 91 0.72 10.57 -11.84
N GLU A 92 0.72 11.30 -10.73
CA GLU A 92 1.93 11.65 -9.97
C GLU A 92 2.52 10.40 -9.32
N LEU A 93 1.72 9.62 -8.59
CA LEU A 93 2.17 8.37 -7.97
C LEU A 93 2.52 7.29 -8.99
N LEU A 94 1.88 7.30 -10.17
CA LEU A 94 2.28 6.43 -11.25
C LEU A 94 3.70 6.78 -11.73
N ALA A 95 4.01 8.07 -11.90
CA ALA A 95 5.34 8.52 -12.27
C ALA A 95 6.39 8.14 -11.21
N ASP A 96 6.09 8.32 -9.91
CA ASP A 96 6.99 7.88 -8.85
C ASP A 96 7.29 6.37 -8.89
N ALA A 97 6.27 5.56 -9.21
CA ALA A 97 6.44 4.12 -9.36
C ALA A 97 7.25 3.78 -10.62
N GLU A 98 7.08 4.54 -11.71
CA GLU A 98 7.88 4.41 -12.93
C GLU A 98 9.35 4.77 -12.72
N GLU A 99 9.63 5.72 -11.81
CA GLU A 99 10.96 6.15 -11.42
C GLU A 99 11.60 5.27 -10.33
N GLY A 100 10.81 4.42 -9.68
CA GLY A 100 11.24 3.54 -8.59
C GLY A 100 11.32 4.23 -7.23
N ILE A 101 10.76 5.44 -7.09
CA ILE A 101 10.68 6.19 -5.83
C ILE A 101 9.77 5.45 -4.85
N ILE A 102 8.63 4.96 -5.34
CA ILE A 102 7.74 4.04 -4.63
C ILE A 102 7.71 2.69 -5.34
N TRP A 103 7.44 1.61 -4.61
CA TRP A 103 7.51 0.27 -5.20
C TRP A 103 6.34 -0.01 -6.16
N ALA A 104 5.11 0.31 -5.76
CA ALA A 104 3.94 0.20 -6.61
C ALA A 104 2.75 0.98 -6.04
N VAL A 105 1.84 1.39 -6.91
CA VAL A 105 0.55 2.01 -6.52
C VAL A 105 -0.64 1.32 -7.17
N LYS A 106 -1.80 1.34 -6.49
CA LYS A 106 -3.11 1.03 -7.07
C LYS A 106 -4.14 2.09 -6.70
N ALA A 107 -5.03 2.38 -7.64
CA ALA A 107 -6.19 3.24 -7.43
C ALA A 107 -7.47 2.41 -7.39
N MET A 108 -8.36 2.74 -6.46
CA MET A 108 -9.75 2.31 -6.52
C MET A 108 -10.40 2.92 -7.77
N THR A 109 -11.13 2.10 -8.54
CA THR A 109 -11.85 2.57 -9.72
C THR A 109 -13.21 3.17 -9.35
N ALA A 110 -13.85 3.91 -10.26
CA ALA A 110 -15.24 4.35 -10.05
C ALA A 110 -16.17 3.14 -9.81
N PHE A 111 -16.03 2.08 -10.59
CA PHE A 111 -16.70 0.80 -10.34
C PHE A 111 -16.38 0.22 -8.95
N GLY A 112 -15.11 0.29 -8.53
CA GLY A 112 -14.66 -0.11 -7.19
C GLY A 112 -15.35 0.67 -6.08
N TYR A 113 -15.47 1.98 -6.22
CA TYR A 113 -16.13 2.84 -5.24
C TYR A 113 -17.63 2.54 -5.13
N GLU A 114 -18.32 2.29 -6.25
CA GLU A 114 -19.74 1.94 -6.26
C GLU A 114 -20.02 0.56 -5.62
N GLU A 115 -19.16 -0.43 -5.89
CA GLU A 115 -19.40 -1.83 -5.48
C GLU A 115 -18.76 -2.19 -4.13
N LEU A 116 -17.94 -1.32 -3.54
CA LEU A 116 -17.29 -1.52 -2.24
C LEU A 116 -17.83 -0.53 -1.20
N PRO A 117 -19.10 -0.68 -0.74
CA PRO A 117 -19.79 0.29 0.11
C PRO A 117 -19.22 0.40 1.54
N MET A 118 -18.16 -0.36 1.85
CA MET A 118 -17.42 -0.18 3.11
C MET A 118 -16.45 1.01 3.06
N TYR A 119 -16.30 1.67 1.91
CA TYR A 119 -15.47 2.86 1.75
C TYR A 119 -16.34 4.08 1.49
N ASP A 120 -16.17 5.10 2.32
CA ASP A 120 -16.85 6.40 2.18
C ASP A 120 -16.08 7.39 1.30
N GLU A 121 -14.85 7.04 0.91
CA GLU A 121 -13.95 7.82 0.06
C GLU A 121 -13.22 6.90 -0.93
N TYR A 122 -12.71 7.47 -2.02
CA TYR A 122 -11.81 6.74 -2.91
C TYR A 122 -10.46 6.49 -2.22
N ILE A 123 -9.77 5.43 -2.64
CA ILE A 123 -8.50 5.01 -2.04
C ILE A 123 -7.42 4.83 -3.09
N LEU A 124 -6.26 5.44 -2.83
CA LEU A 124 -4.97 5.05 -3.40
C LEU A 124 -4.22 4.18 -2.39
N THR A 125 -3.68 3.06 -2.85
CA THR A 125 -2.82 2.20 -2.04
C THR A 125 -1.40 2.23 -2.57
N VAL A 126 -0.48 2.72 -1.74
CA VAL A 126 0.94 2.87 -2.04
C VAL A 126 1.70 1.78 -1.30
N TYR A 127 2.29 0.86 -2.04
CA TYR A 127 2.84 -0.38 -1.50
C TYR A 127 4.33 -0.24 -1.15
N THR A 128 4.74 -0.94 -0.10
CA THR A 128 6.15 -1.29 0.13
C THR A 128 6.30 -2.82 0.16
N PRO A 129 7.43 -3.37 -0.30
CA PRO A 129 7.58 -4.82 -0.45
C PRO A 129 7.88 -5.54 0.87
N ASN A 130 8.36 -4.80 1.88
CA ASN A 130 8.66 -5.32 3.20
C ASN A 130 8.31 -4.29 4.29
N TYR A 131 7.26 -4.55 5.08
CA TYR A 131 6.81 -3.66 6.14
C TYR A 131 7.60 -3.78 7.45
N PHE A 132 8.46 -4.79 7.56
CA PHE A 132 9.38 -4.90 8.69
C PHE A 132 10.48 -3.84 8.62
N GLU A 133 10.83 -3.42 7.40
CA GLU A 133 11.78 -2.34 7.11
C GLU A 133 11.13 -0.98 7.36
N ARG A 134 11.06 -0.60 8.64
CA ARG A 134 10.36 0.61 9.07
C ARG A 134 10.91 1.87 8.40
N HIS A 135 12.20 1.92 8.07
CA HIS A 135 12.77 3.07 7.37
C HIS A 135 12.15 3.28 5.99
N ASP A 136 11.89 2.22 5.21
CA ASP A 136 11.25 2.34 3.90
C ASP A 136 9.76 2.71 4.04
N VAL A 137 9.08 2.12 5.03
CA VAL A 137 7.69 2.48 5.34
C VAL A 137 7.57 3.97 5.68
N THR A 138 8.45 4.49 6.53
CA THR A 138 8.50 5.91 6.90
C THR A 138 8.91 6.79 5.72
N ARG A 139 9.94 6.40 4.95
CA ARG A 139 10.40 7.13 3.75
C ARG A 139 9.27 7.35 2.75
N VAL A 140 8.49 6.31 2.46
CA VAL A 140 7.35 6.41 1.54
C VAL A 140 6.26 7.32 2.12
N ARG A 141 6.01 7.29 3.43
CA ARG A 141 5.07 8.23 4.07
C ARG A 141 5.53 9.67 3.96
N GLU A 142 6.80 9.93 4.24
CA GLU A 142 7.39 11.28 4.15
C GLU A 142 7.31 11.79 2.72
N HIS A 143 7.64 10.97 1.71
CA HIS A 143 7.44 11.32 0.30
C HIS A 143 5.99 11.70 -0.03
N LEU A 144 5.01 10.92 0.43
CA LEU A 144 3.58 11.24 0.25
C LEU A 144 3.19 12.59 0.89
N ARG A 145 3.78 12.93 2.04
CA ARG A 145 3.52 14.18 2.73
C ARG A 145 4.19 15.38 2.05
N ASP A 146 5.47 15.23 1.72
CA ASP A 146 6.32 16.32 1.27
C ASP A 146 6.09 16.68 -0.20
N GLU A 147 5.96 15.68 -1.08
CA GLU A 147 5.83 15.89 -2.53
C GLU A 147 4.37 15.97 -2.99
N HIS A 148 3.44 15.32 -2.28
CA HIS A 148 2.04 15.23 -2.69
C HIS A 148 1.04 15.89 -1.74
N ASP A 149 1.49 16.55 -0.67
CA ASP A 149 0.62 17.25 0.31
C ASP A 149 -0.48 16.34 0.90
N VAL A 150 -0.12 15.08 1.20
CA VAL A 150 -1.01 14.15 1.92
C VAL A 150 -0.97 14.46 3.41
N THR A 151 -1.86 15.36 3.86
CA THR A 151 -1.80 15.90 5.23
C THR A 151 -2.60 15.11 6.28
N HIS A 152 -3.55 14.29 5.85
CA HIS A 152 -4.38 13.49 6.76
C HIS A 152 -3.58 12.36 7.45
N GLU A 153 -4.16 11.77 8.49
CA GLU A 153 -3.58 10.62 9.17
C GLU A 153 -3.53 9.41 8.23
N LEU A 154 -2.35 8.79 8.10
CA LEU A 154 -2.17 7.65 7.23
C LEU A 154 -2.13 6.35 8.03
N TYR A 155 -2.76 5.33 7.45
CA TYR A 155 -2.84 4.00 8.02
C TYR A 155 -2.04 3.03 7.14
N TYR A 156 -1.03 2.41 7.73
CA TYR A 156 -0.25 1.38 7.04
C TYR A 156 -0.84 0.01 7.35
N LYS A 157 -1.32 -0.69 6.31
CA LYS A 157 -1.95 -2.00 6.44
C LYS A 157 -1.12 -3.09 5.76
N PRO A 158 -0.48 -4.00 6.52
CA PRO A 158 0.17 -5.18 5.97
C PRO A 158 -0.80 -6.10 5.22
N ASP A 159 -0.34 -6.80 4.19
CA ASP A 159 -1.16 -7.76 3.45
C ASP A 159 -1.56 -8.96 4.32
N ILE A 160 -0.79 -9.29 5.37
CA ILE A 160 -1.21 -10.28 6.36
C ILE A 160 -2.50 -9.87 7.10
N TYR A 161 -2.73 -8.57 7.35
CA TYR A 161 -3.96 -8.10 8.00
C TYR A 161 -5.15 -8.31 7.06
N THR A 162 -4.97 -7.98 5.77
CA THR A 162 -5.97 -8.27 4.73
C THR A 162 -6.25 -9.78 4.62
N ALA A 163 -5.21 -10.62 4.62
CA ALA A 163 -5.37 -12.08 4.55
C ALA A 163 -6.12 -12.67 5.76
N LYS A 164 -6.00 -12.02 6.92
CA LYS A 164 -6.71 -12.38 8.15
C LYS A 164 -8.08 -11.71 8.29
N ARG A 165 -8.50 -10.91 7.29
CA ARG A 165 -9.75 -10.13 7.31
C ARG A 165 -9.84 -9.18 8.51
N ILE A 166 -8.70 -8.57 8.86
CA ILE A 166 -8.63 -7.52 9.87
C ILE A 166 -9.08 -6.22 9.21
N ASP A 167 -10.20 -5.67 9.70
CA ASP A 167 -10.78 -4.40 9.31
C ASP A 167 -11.28 -3.66 10.56
N ALA A 168 -11.90 -2.50 10.39
CA ALA A 168 -12.35 -1.67 11.51
C ALA A 168 -13.35 -2.39 12.43
N GLY A 169 -14.13 -3.35 11.91
CA GLY A 169 -15.09 -4.12 12.69
C GLY A 169 -14.49 -5.33 13.41
N THR A 170 -13.30 -5.79 13.01
CA THR A 170 -12.67 -7.00 13.55
C THR A 170 -11.35 -6.76 14.28
N ALA A 171 -10.76 -5.57 14.20
CA ALA A 171 -9.44 -5.26 14.79
C ALA A 171 -9.34 -5.63 16.29
N ASP A 172 -10.37 -5.34 17.07
CA ASP A 172 -10.43 -5.63 18.50
C ASP A 172 -10.35 -7.14 18.80
N GLU A 173 -10.92 -7.99 17.94
CA GLU A 173 -10.85 -9.45 18.07
C GLU A 173 -9.41 -9.98 17.95
N PHE A 174 -8.57 -9.22 17.27
CA PHE A 174 -7.14 -9.50 17.12
C PHE A 174 -6.28 -8.76 18.15
N GLY A 175 -6.87 -8.00 19.08
CA GLY A 175 -6.14 -7.22 20.08
C GLY A 175 -5.41 -6.01 19.48
N LEU A 176 -5.95 -5.45 18.39
CA LEU A 176 -5.42 -4.28 17.70
C LEU A 176 -6.34 -3.09 17.92
N SER A 177 -5.78 -1.91 18.16
CA SER A 177 -6.55 -0.66 18.29
C SER A 177 -7.05 -0.10 16.96
N ALA A 178 -6.45 -0.53 15.85
CA ALA A 178 -6.81 -0.14 14.50
C ALA A 178 -6.44 -1.28 13.53
N PRO A 179 -7.07 -1.38 12.34
CA PRO A 179 -6.72 -2.35 11.32
C PRO A 179 -5.44 -1.97 10.55
N ALA A 180 -4.45 -1.42 11.26
CA ALA A 180 -3.19 -0.91 10.74
C ALA A 180 -2.03 -1.29 11.67
N ARG A 181 -0.86 -1.52 11.08
CA ARG A 181 0.37 -1.82 11.82
C ARG A 181 1.10 -0.55 12.27
N TYR A 182 1.00 0.50 11.46
CA TYR A 182 1.54 1.83 11.75
C TYR A 182 0.44 2.86 11.46
N VAL A 183 0.23 3.78 12.41
CA VAL A 183 -0.72 4.89 12.30
C VAL A 183 0.09 6.15 12.55
N GLU A 184 0.26 6.97 11.53
CA GLU A 184 1.20 8.09 11.56
C GLU A 184 0.72 9.33 10.80
#